data_AF-A0A497P6U7-F1
#
_entry.id   AF-A0A497P6U7-F1
#
_cell.length_a   1.000
_cell.length_b   1.000
_cell.length_c   1.000
_cell.angle_alpha   90.00
_cell.angle_beta   90.00
_cell.angle_gamma   90.00
#
_symmetry.space_group_name_H-M   'P 1'
#
loop_
_entity.id
_entity.type
_entity.pdbx_description
1 polymer ?
#
loop_
_entity_poly.entity_id
_entity_poly.type
_entity_poly.pdbx_seq_one_letter_code
_entity_poly.pdbx_strand_id
1 'polypeptide(L)'
;MEELQGTIIDIETIGEFLDCDGLERYKQIKPIVVGFLDCDMIEILYITEESDQDFAGLRSILKAKLSEVNHPFYAFNTEFEMGVLYWFLGEKVTFDRDLMLKVTTAYGQTVWESKRCLVKDLGIPNFDDPFWDIGYKVPEAWENFQNTGNSRFLWEIIRHNRACLLKEYEILRKRKKWREVNKTIIDWAK
;
A
#
# COMPACT_ATOMS: atom_id res chain seq x y z
N MET A 1 -7.11 16.03 17.26
CA MET A 1 -6.86 14.65 16.79
C MET A 1 -5.63 14.17 17.54
N GLU A 2 -5.56 12.90 17.96
CA GLU A 2 -4.26 12.36 18.41
C GLU A 2 -3.31 12.41 17.21
N GLU A 3 -2.14 13.01 17.40
CA GLU A 3 -1.13 13.19 16.37
C GLU A 3 -0.58 11.81 15.94
N LEU A 4 -0.54 11.55 14.63
CA LEU A 4 0.08 10.34 14.10
C LEU A 4 1.58 10.38 14.41
N GLN A 5 2.10 9.32 15.03
CA GLN A 5 3.54 9.13 15.19
C GLN A 5 4.06 8.18 14.11
N GLY A 6 4.65 8.75 13.06
CA GLY A 6 5.20 8.04 11.91
C GLY A 6 4.37 8.22 10.64
N THR A 7 4.60 7.36 9.65
CA THR A 7 4.04 7.51 8.30
C THR A 7 3.29 6.26 7.88
N ILE A 8 2.05 6.41 7.41
CA ILE A 8 1.32 5.33 6.73
C ILE A 8 1.64 5.41 5.24
N ILE A 9 2.01 4.27 4.65
CA ILE A 9 2.34 4.14 3.23
C ILE A 9 1.45 3.06 2.64
N ASP A 10 0.82 3.36 1.52
CA ASP A 10 -0.03 2.44 0.75
C ASP A 10 0.30 2.60 -0.74
N ILE A 11 0.42 1.49 -1.46
CA ILE A 11 0.72 1.50 -2.90
C ILE A 11 -0.40 0.87 -3.72
N GLU A 12 -0.63 1.44 -4.89
CA GLU A 12 -1.44 0.83 -5.94
C GLU A 12 -0.53 0.36 -7.06
N THR A 13 -0.77 -0.84 -7.56
CA THR A 13 0.17 -1.53 -8.44
C THR A 13 -0.46 -2.09 -9.70
N ILE A 14 0.38 -2.32 -10.69
CA ILE A 14 0.11 -3.17 -11.85
C ILE A 14 1.08 -4.34 -11.90
N GLY A 15 0.80 -5.30 -12.78
CA GLY A 15 1.59 -6.52 -12.95
C GLY A 15 0.97 -7.70 -12.21
N GLU A 16 1.62 -8.84 -12.33
CA GLU A 16 1.10 -10.13 -11.86
C GLU A 16 1.98 -10.71 -10.76
N PHE A 17 1.36 -11.45 -9.84
CA PHE A 17 2.09 -12.27 -8.89
C PHE A 17 2.70 -13.46 -9.61
N LEU A 18 3.97 -13.76 -9.35
CA LEU A 18 4.54 -15.04 -9.74
C LEU A 18 3.97 -16.17 -8.88
N ASP A 19 3.80 -17.37 -9.45
CA ASP A 19 3.39 -18.57 -8.73
C ASP A 19 4.58 -19.16 -7.95
N CYS A 20 5.05 -18.39 -6.97
CA CYS A 20 6.10 -18.77 -6.04
C CYS A 20 5.90 -18.11 -4.68
N ASP A 21 6.67 -18.58 -3.71
CA ASP A 21 6.71 -18.06 -2.35
C ASP A 21 7.85 -17.03 -2.18
N GLY A 22 7.71 -16.18 -1.17
CA GLY A 22 8.73 -15.20 -0.80
C GLY A 22 8.77 -13.97 -1.71
N LEU A 23 9.88 -13.22 -1.64
CA LEU A 23 10.00 -11.92 -2.31
C LEU A 23 9.92 -12.00 -3.84
N GLU A 24 10.38 -13.10 -4.46
CA GLU A 24 10.31 -13.30 -5.92
C GLU A 24 8.87 -13.18 -6.44
N ARG A 25 7.87 -13.49 -5.60
CA ARG A 25 6.45 -13.37 -5.92
C ARG A 25 6.08 -11.98 -6.47
N TYR A 26 6.75 -10.93 -6.01
CA TYR A 26 6.43 -9.54 -6.32
C TYR A 26 7.25 -8.94 -7.48
N LYS A 27 8.14 -9.72 -8.11
CA LYS A 27 9.14 -9.22 -9.06
C LYS A 27 8.58 -8.54 -10.31
N GLN A 28 7.38 -8.95 -10.74
CA GLN A 28 6.71 -8.39 -11.91
C GLN A 28 5.73 -7.27 -11.56
N ILE A 29 5.56 -6.97 -10.27
CA ILE A 29 4.64 -5.95 -9.80
C ILE A 29 5.35 -4.61 -9.73
N LYS A 30 4.69 -3.56 -10.22
CA LYS A 30 5.21 -2.19 -10.22
C LYS A 30 4.21 -1.23 -9.57
N PRO A 31 4.64 -0.33 -8.69
CA PRO A 31 3.78 0.73 -8.18
C PRO A 31 3.49 1.75 -9.27
N ILE A 32 2.24 2.19 -9.35
CA ILE A 32 1.79 3.28 -10.22
C ILE A 32 1.30 4.49 -9.41
N VAL A 33 0.89 4.25 -8.17
CA VAL A 33 0.55 5.27 -7.17
C VAL A 33 1.18 4.87 -5.85
N VAL A 34 1.82 5.81 -5.16
CA VAL A 34 2.37 5.65 -3.81
C VAL A 34 1.86 6.78 -2.96
N GLY A 35 1.10 6.44 -1.93
CA GLY A 35 0.53 7.37 -0.98
C GLY A 35 1.32 7.42 0.32
N PHE A 36 1.43 8.61 0.90
CA PHE A 36 2.00 8.86 2.20
C PHE A 36 0.99 9.64 3.03
N LEU A 37 0.77 9.21 4.27
CA LEU A 37 0.12 10.00 5.31
C LEU A 37 1.09 10.14 6.48
N ASP A 38 1.69 11.33 6.60
CA ASP A 38 2.56 11.72 7.71
C ASP A 38 1.95 12.91 8.43
N CYS A 39 1.89 12.85 9.77
CA CYS A 39 1.16 13.77 10.64
C CYS A 39 -0.32 13.95 10.21
N ASP A 40 -0.61 15.00 9.44
CA ASP A 40 -1.93 15.39 8.91
C ASP A 40 -1.90 15.65 7.40
N MET A 41 -0.78 15.37 6.72
CA MET A 41 -0.59 15.62 5.30
C MET A 41 -0.66 14.32 4.50
N ILE A 42 -1.49 14.32 3.46
CA ILE A 42 -1.48 13.28 2.44
C ILE A 42 -0.70 13.79 1.23
N GLU A 43 0.34 13.05 0.85
CA GLU A 43 1.08 13.24 -0.39
C GLU A 43 0.95 11.98 -1.26
N ILE A 44 0.70 12.15 -2.56
CA ILE A 44 0.52 11.04 -3.49
C ILE A 44 1.47 11.25 -4.67
N LEU A 45 2.36 10.29 -4.87
CA LEU A 45 3.23 10.19 -6.04
C LEU A 45 2.57 9.24 -7.04
N TYR A 46 2.55 9.59 -8.31
CA TYR A 46 1.98 8.74 -9.35
C TYR A 46 2.67 8.95 -10.69
N ILE A 47 2.56 7.95 -11.56
CA ILE A 47 2.97 8.06 -12.97
C ILE A 47 1.75 8.25 -13.87
N THR A 48 1.98 8.73 -15.08
CA THR A 48 0.92 8.94 -16.08
C THR A 48 1.05 8.02 -17.28
N GLU A 49 2.21 7.39 -17.47
CA GLU A 49 2.49 6.47 -18.56
C GLU A 49 3.36 5.31 -18.08
N GLU A 50 3.23 4.14 -18.71
CA GLU A 50 4.12 3.00 -18.43
C GLU A 50 5.48 3.11 -19.14
N SER A 51 6.08 4.30 -19.12
CA SER A 51 7.38 4.54 -19.73
C SER A 51 8.54 4.30 -18.76
N ASP A 52 9.71 3.93 -19.29
CA ASP A 52 10.93 3.81 -18.47
C ASP A 52 11.28 5.13 -17.77
N GLN A 53 10.97 6.26 -18.40
CA GLN A 53 11.19 7.60 -17.84
C GLN A 53 10.27 7.85 -16.64
N ASP A 54 8.99 7.52 -16.74
CA ASP A 54 8.03 7.67 -15.65
C ASP A 54 8.40 6.80 -14.45
N PHE A 55 8.75 5.52 -14.68
CA PHE A 55 9.21 4.65 -13.61
C PHE A 55 10.55 5.11 -13.01
N ALA A 56 11.48 5.63 -13.82
CA ALA A 56 12.74 6.18 -13.30
C ALA A 56 12.50 7.44 -12.46
N GLY A 57 11.59 8.31 -12.89
CA GLY A 57 11.16 9.49 -12.15
C GLY A 57 10.52 9.12 -10.82
N LEU A 58 9.54 8.20 -10.83
CA LEU A 58 8.89 7.71 -9.62
C LEU A 58 9.90 7.08 -8.66
N ARG A 59 10.83 6.23 -9.14
CA ARG A 59 11.92 5.67 -8.30
C ARG A 59 12.72 6.77 -7.60
N SER A 60 13.14 7.80 -8.34
CA SER A 60 13.97 8.87 -7.78
C SER A 60 13.24 9.67 -6.71
N ILE A 61 11.99 10.06 -6.98
CA ILE A 61 11.19 10.86 -6.04
C ILE A 61 10.81 10.01 -4.82
N LEU A 62 10.44 8.75 -5.03
CA LEU A 62 10.10 7.82 -3.96
C LEU A 62 11.27 7.59 -2.99
N LYS A 63 12.49 7.39 -3.48
CA LYS A 63 13.68 7.25 -2.63
C LYS A 63 13.91 8.50 -1.78
N ALA A 64 13.81 9.68 -2.39
CA ALA A 64 13.95 10.94 -1.67
C ALA A 64 12.85 11.07 -0.59
N LYS A 65 11.60 10.80 -0.95
CA LYS A 65 10.47 10.90 -0.02
C LYS A 65 10.59 9.94 1.16
N LEU A 66 10.98 8.69 0.93
CA LEU A 66 11.21 7.70 1.99
C LEU A 66 12.31 8.13 2.99
N SER A 67 13.25 8.97 2.58
CA SER A 67 14.29 9.51 3.47
C SER A 67 13.84 10.76 4.26
N GLU A 68 12.76 11.41 3.83
CA GLU A 68 12.22 12.63 4.41
C GLU A 68 11.15 12.34 5.47
N VAL A 69 10.28 11.35 5.22
CA VAL A 69 9.13 11.06 6.07
C VAL A 69 9.50 10.34 7.37
N ASN A 70 8.67 10.50 8.39
CA ASN A 70 8.99 10.01 9.72
C ASN A 70 8.69 8.51 9.90
N HIS A 71 9.63 7.81 10.53
CA HIS A 71 9.36 6.51 11.12
C HIS A 71 8.52 6.65 12.41
N PRO A 72 7.79 5.61 12.83
CA PRO A 72 7.67 4.29 12.20
C PRO A 72 6.85 4.30 10.91
N PHE A 73 7.22 3.42 9.97
CA PHE A 73 6.41 3.16 8.78
C PHE A 73 5.35 2.10 9.07
N TYR A 74 4.12 2.43 8.69
CA TYR A 74 2.96 1.56 8.79
C TYR A 74 2.44 1.22 7.40
N ALA A 75 1.92 0.00 7.26
CA ALA A 75 1.02 -0.38 6.17
C ALA A 75 0.06 -1.45 6.67
N PHE A 76 -1.06 -1.63 5.96
CA PHE A 76 -1.95 -2.73 6.26
C PHE A 76 -1.29 -4.09 6.01
N ASN A 77 -0.61 -4.30 4.89
CA ASN A 77 0.12 -5.54 4.62
C ASN A 77 1.56 -5.22 4.27
N THR A 78 2.42 -5.14 5.29
CA THR A 78 3.81 -4.69 5.09
C THR A 78 4.61 -5.63 4.20
N GLU A 79 4.28 -6.93 4.16
CA GLU A 79 4.99 -7.90 3.32
C GLU A 79 4.82 -7.58 1.83
N PHE A 80 3.60 -7.21 1.43
CA PHE A 80 3.31 -6.79 0.06
C PHE A 80 4.07 -5.50 -0.27
N GLU A 81 3.93 -4.47 0.56
CA GLU A 81 4.58 -3.16 0.35
C GLU A 81 6.10 -3.29 0.23
N MET A 82 6.73 -3.98 1.19
CA MET A 82 8.17 -4.21 1.18
C MET A 82 8.62 -5.03 -0.03
N GLY A 83 7.84 -6.04 -0.42
CA GLY A 83 8.13 -6.89 -1.57
C GLY A 83 8.15 -6.13 -2.89
N VAL A 84 7.11 -5.32 -3.14
CA VAL A 84 7.02 -4.50 -4.34
C VAL A 84 8.09 -3.42 -4.35
N LEU A 85 8.27 -2.70 -3.24
CA LEU A 85 9.26 -1.62 -3.16
C LEU A 85 10.70 -2.13 -3.30
N TYR A 86 11.01 -3.33 -2.80
CA TYR A 86 12.32 -3.94 -2.98
C TYR A 86 12.69 -4.15 -4.44
N TRP A 87 11.80 -4.79 -5.21
CA TRP A 87 12.02 -5.01 -6.64
C TRP A 87 11.99 -3.72 -7.43
N PHE A 88 11.12 -2.79 -7.04
CA PHE A 88 10.99 -1.52 -7.74
C PHE A 88 12.20 -0.60 -7.52
N LEU A 89 12.70 -0.48 -6.30
CA LEU A 89 13.80 0.43 -5.95
C LEU A 89 15.19 -0.21 -6.07
N GLY A 90 15.26 -1.54 -6.13
CA GLY A 90 16.50 -2.31 -6.11
C GLY A 90 17.23 -2.29 -4.77
N GLU A 91 16.55 -1.90 -3.69
CA GLU A 91 17.12 -1.82 -2.34
C GLU A 91 16.07 -2.13 -1.27
N LYS A 92 16.53 -2.44 -0.06
CA LYS A 92 15.63 -2.82 1.04
C LYS A 92 14.88 -1.60 1.55
N VAL A 93 13.55 -1.67 1.54
CA VAL A 93 12.67 -0.77 2.28
C VAL A 93 12.08 -1.53 3.45
N THR A 94 12.29 -1.07 4.68
CA THR A 94 11.80 -1.75 5.88
C THR A 94 10.66 -0.96 6.52
N PHE A 95 9.52 -1.62 6.67
CA PHE A 95 8.43 -1.13 7.51
C PHE A 95 8.67 -1.53 8.96
N ASP A 96 8.06 -0.79 9.89
CA ASP A 96 8.19 -1.05 11.32
C ASP A 96 6.94 -1.73 11.87
N ARG A 97 5.76 -1.37 11.36
CA ARG A 97 4.47 -1.74 11.96
C ARG A 97 3.48 -2.23 10.92
N ASP A 98 3.03 -3.46 11.10
CA ASP A 98 2.03 -4.10 10.26
C ASP A 98 0.65 -4.03 10.92
N LEU A 99 -0.32 -3.44 10.23
CA LEU A 99 -1.68 -3.28 10.76
C LEU A 99 -2.55 -4.53 10.53
N MET A 100 -2.17 -5.45 9.64
CA MET A 100 -2.86 -6.72 9.42
C MET A 100 -2.46 -7.73 10.48
N LEU A 101 -3.46 -8.14 11.25
CA LEU A 101 -3.32 -9.09 12.34
C LEU A 101 -3.91 -10.45 11.95
N LYS A 102 -3.44 -11.49 12.65
CA LYS A 102 -4.08 -12.79 12.62
C LYS A 102 -5.34 -12.78 13.49
N VAL A 103 -6.44 -13.29 12.94
CA VAL A 103 -7.74 -13.42 13.61
C VAL A 103 -8.21 -14.87 13.56
N THR A 104 -8.99 -15.28 14.57
CA THR A 104 -9.63 -16.60 14.59
C THR A 104 -11.02 -16.50 13.96
N THR A 105 -11.28 -17.31 12.93
CA THR A 105 -12.58 -17.38 12.25
C THR A 105 -13.62 -18.08 13.13
N ALA A 106 -14.91 -17.96 12.76
CA ALA A 106 -15.99 -18.71 13.42
C ALA A 106 -15.80 -20.25 13.36
N TYR A 107 -14.93 -20.73 12.48
CA TYR A 107 -14.59 -22.15 12.32
C TYR A 107 -13.32 -22.55 13.09
N GLY A 108 -12.77 -21.66 13.93
CA GLY A 108 -11.57 -21.93 14.73
C GLY A 108 -10.26 -21.86 13.96
N GLN A 109 -10.26 -21.34 12.72
CA GLN A 109 -9.05 -21.21 11.91
C GLN A 109 -8.37 -19.86 12.18
N THR A 110 -7.04 -19.84 12.27
CA THR A 110 -6.27 -18.60 12.36
C THR A 110 -5.87 -18.14 10.97
N VAL A 111 -6.38 -16.99 10.53
CA VAL A 111 -6.14 -16.42 9.21
C VAL A 111 -5.67 -14.97 9.33
N TRP A 112 -5.03 -14.45 8.30
CA TRP A 112 -4.81 -13.01 8.17
C TRP A 112 -6.13 -12.30 7.91
N GLU A 113 -6.38 -11.20 8.60
CA GLU A 113 -7.63 -10.45 8.44
C GLU A 113 -7.68 -9.67 7.12
N SER A 114 -8.88 -9.44 6.61
CA SER A 114 -9.10 -8.61 5.43
C SER A 114 -9.30 -7.15 5.84
N LYS A 115 -8.63 -6.21 5.14
CA LYS A 115 -8.81 -4.76 5.29
C LYS A 115 -10.29 -4.38 5.22
N ARG A 116 -11.00 -4.90 4.21
CA ARG A 116 -12.43 -4.66 3.98
C ARG A 116 -13.31 -5.11 5.15
N CYS A 117 -13.08 -6.32 5.67
CA CYS A 117 -13.83 -6.81 6.83
C CYS A 117 -13.55 -5.94 8.06
N LEU A 118 -12.28 -5.60 8.29
CA LEU A 118 -11.90 -4.79 9.44
C LEU A 118 -12.48 -3.37 9.39
N VAL A 119 -12.45 -2.72 8.21
CA VAL A 119 -13.07 -1.40 7.98
C VAL A 119 -14.56 -1.44 8.32
N LYS A 120 -15.26 -2.49 7.87
CA LYS A 120 -16.68 -2.71 8.19
C LYS A 120 -16.90 -2.92 9.69
N ASP A 121 -16.12 -3.80 10.32
CA ASP A 121 -16.28 -4.16 11.73
C ASP A 121 -15.99 -2.98 12.67
N LEU A 122 -15.06 -2.10 12.30
CA LEU A 122 -14.73 -0.88 13.03
C LEU A 122 -15.63 0.33 12.70
N GLY A 123 -16.59 0.17 11.79
CA GLY A 123 -17.46 1.25 11.32
C GLY A 123 -16.66 2.42 10.75
N ILE A 124 -15.61 2.13 9.98
CA ILE A 124 -14.77 3.14 9.32
C ILE A 124 -15.49 3.57 8.02
N PRO A 125 -15.62 4.88 7.75
CA PRO A 125 -16.30 5.35 6.56
C PRO A 125 -15.51 5.01 5.28
N ASN A 126 -16.20 5.04 4.14
CA ASN A 126 -15.58 4.69 2.85
C ASN A 126 -14.58 5.74 2.33
N PHE A 127 -14.63 6.98 2.85
CA PHE A 127 -13.82 8.11 2.40
C PHE A 127 -13.86 8.36 0.89
N ASP A 128 -15.03 8.15 0.28
CA ASP A 128 -15.29 8.30 -1.15
C ASP A 128 -14.40 7.43 -2.07
N ASP A 129 -13.96 6.28 -1.56
CA ASP A 129 -13.28 5.24 -2.32
C ASP A 129 -14.18 4.73 -3.48
N PRO A 130 -13.78 4.90 -4.74
CA PRO A 130 -14.57 4.46 -5.89
C PRO A 130 -14.59 2.93 -6.03
N PHE A 131 -13.62 2.22 -5.43
CA PHE A 131 -13.47 0.78 -5.58
C PHE A 131 -14.02 -0.02 -4.40
N TRP A 132 -14.42 0.63 -3.31
CA TRP A 132 -15.01 -0.02 -2.12
C TRP A 132 -14.10 -1.12 -1.54
N ASP A 133 -12.82 -0.80 -1.33
CA ASP A 133 -11.77 -1.72 -0.86
C ASP A 133 -11.41 -2.85 -1.83
N ILE A 134 -11.76 -2.73 -3.12
CA ILE A 134 -11.50 -3.75 -4.14
C ILE A 134 -10.27 -3.38 -4.97
N GLY A 135 -9.09 -3.73 -4.46
CA GLY A 135 -7.81 -3.39 -5.11
C GLY A 135 -7.61 -3.97 -6.52
N TYR A 136 -8.22 -5.12 -6.86
CA TYR A 136 -8.09 -5.71 -8.20
C TYR A 136 -8.73 -4.85 -9.31
N LYS A 137 -9.51 -3.82 -8.97
CA LYS A 137 -10.03 -2.84 -9.94
C LYS A 137 -8.99 -1.85 -10.41
N VAL A 138 -7.86 -1.72 -9.71
CA VAL A 138 -6.78 -0.80 -10.08
C VAL A 138 -6.18 -1.13 -11.44
N PRO A 139 -5.77 -2.37 -11.76
CA PRO A 139 -5.29 -2.72 -13.10
C PRO A 139 -6.28 -2.40 -14.21
N GLU A 140 -7.59 -2.67 -14.01
CA GLU A 140 -8.64 -2.36 -14.98
C GLU A 140 -8.78 -0.84 -15.20
N ALA A 141 -8.80 -0.05 -14.12
CA ALA A 141 -8.84 1.41 -14.23
C ALA A 141 -7.57 1.95 -14.92
N TRP A 142 -6.41 1.39 -14.61
CA TRP A 142 -5.14 1.80 -15.20
C TRP A 142 -5.09 1.49 -16.69
N GLU A 143 -5.49 0.29 -17.12
CA GLU A 143 -5.60 -0.09 -18.52
C GLU A 143 -6.56 0.85 -19.28
N ASN A 144 -7.71 1.16 -18.69
CA ASN A 144 -8.65 2.10 -19.28
C ASN A 144 -8.06 3.52 -19.41
N PHE A 145 -7.28 3.97 -18.44
CA PHE A 145 -6.55 5.24 -18.52
C PHE A 145 -5.54 5.23 -19.67
N GLN A 146 -4.67 4.22 -19.73
CA GLN A 146 -3.63 4.11 -20.78
C GLN A 146 -4.24 4.03 -22.18
N ASN A 147 -5.35 3.30 -22.35
CA ASN A 147 -5.99 3.10 -23.65
C ASN A 147 -6.78 4.32 -24.14
N THR A 148 -7.33 5.13 -23.23
CA THR A 148 -8.26 6.21 -23.61
C THR A 148 -7.71 7.62 -23.38
N GLY A 149 -6.67 7.77 -22.56
CA GLY A 149 -6.22 9.06 -22.04
C GLY A 149 -7.23 9.73 -21.09
N ASN A 150 -8.31 9.05 -20.70
CA ASN A 150 -9.32 9.62 -19.82
C ASN A 150 -8.82 9.65 -18.37
N SER A 151 -8.36 10.83 -17.95
CA SER A 151 -7.84 11.07 -16.60
C SER A 151 -8.79 10.69 -15.46
N ARG A 152 -10.09 10.53 -15.71
CA ARG A 152 -11.05 10.05 -14.70
C ARG A 152 -10.58 8.74 -14.07
N PHE A 153 -10.08 7.79 -14.86
CA PHE A 153 -9.66 6.49 -14.34
C PHE A 153 -8.42 6.60 -13.44
N LEU A 154 -7.45 7.43 -13.82
CA LEU A 154 -6.31 7.76 -12.95
C LEU A 154 -6.76 8.40 -11.63
N TRP A 155 -7.72 9.34 -11.70
CA TRP A 155 -8.29 9.95 -10.50
C TRP A 155 -9.04 8.95 -9.62
N GLU A 156 -9.67 7.93 -10.18
CA GLU A 156 -10.30 6.86 -9.40
C GLU A 156 -9.26 6.05 -8.62
N ILE A 157 -8.10 5.74 -9.23
CA ILE A 157 -6.98 5.05 -8.54
C ILE A 157 -6.39 5.94 -7.43
N ILE A 158 -6.10 7.21 -7.72
CA ILE A 158 -5.59 8.16 -6.71
C ILE A 158 -6.55 8.30 -5.53
N ARG A 159 -7.87 8.34 -5.80
CA ARG A 159 -8.90 8.41 -4.76
C ARG A 159 -8.99 7.12 -3.95
N HIS A 160 -8.80 5.97 -4.57
CA HIS A 160 -8.74 4.69 -3.87
C HIS A 160 -7.57 4.68 -2.87
N ASN A 161 -6.36 5.00 -3.33
CA ASN A 161 -5.17 5.07 -2.50
C ASN A 161 -5.32 6.05 -1.32
N ARG A 162 -5.81 7.27 -1.60
CA ARG A 162 -6.13 8.24 -0.54
C ARG A 162 -7.09 7.67 0.49
N ALA A 163 -8.13 6.97 0.06
CA ALA A 163 -9.10 6.37 0.98
C ALA A 163 -8.47 5.23 1.78
N CYS A 164 -7.59 4.42 1.18
CA CYS A 164 -6.82 3.39 1.88
C CYS A 164 -5.95 3.99 3.00
N LEU A 165 -5.20 5.06 2.74
CA LEU A 165 -4.42 5.78 3.76
C LEU A 165 -5.30 6.22 4.95
N LEU A 166 -6.46 6.83 4.67
CA LEU A 166 -7.40 7.29 5.70
C LEU A 166 -8.03 6.13 6.48
N LYS A 167 -8.34 5.01 5.81
CA LYS A 167 -8.85 3.79 6.45
C LYS A 167 -7.79 3.18 7.36
N GLU A 168 -6.55 3.11 6.92
CA GLU A 168 -5.42 2.61 7.72
C GLU A 168 -5.14 3.50 8.93
N TYR A 169 -5.21 4.82 8.77
CA TYR A 169 -5.15 5.76 9.90
C TYR A 169 -6.26 5.50 10.93
N GLU A 170 -7.51 5.33 10.46
CA GLU A 170 -8.62 5.02 11.35
C GLU A 170 -8.49 3.64 12.01
N ILE A 171 -7.95 2.64 11.31
CA ILE A 171 -7.62 1.32 11.87
C ILE A 171 -6.62 1.49 13.02
N LEU A 172 -5.51 2.19 12.76
CA LEU A 172 -4.46 2.45 13.74
C LEU A 172 -5.03 3.21 14.95
N ARG A 173 -5.80 4.28 14.72
CA ARG A 173 -6.40 5.12 15.76
C ARG A 173 -7.41 4.37 16.63
N LYS A 174 -8.28 3.56 16.02
CA LYS A 174 -9.35 2.83 16.73
C LYS A 174 -8.81 1.61 17.47
N ARG A 175 -7.87 0.85 16.88
CA ARG A 175 -7.35 -0.38 17.50
C ARG A 175 -6.18 -0.12 18.43
N LYS A 176 -5.37 0.91 18.17
CA LYS A 176 -4.09 1.20 18.86
C LYS A 176 -3.21 -0.06 18.98
N LYS A 177 -3.22 -0.89 17.92
CA LYS A 177 -2.59 -2.21 17.89
C LYS A 177 -2.01 -2.49 16.50
N TRP A 178 -0.82 -3.07 16.49
CA TRP A 178 -0.08 -3.48 15.30
C TRP A 178 0.83 -4.66 15.65
N ARG A 179 1.42 -5.28 14.63
CA ARG A 179 2.51 -6.24 14.75
C ARG A 179 3.83 -5.52 14.42
N GLU A 180 4.83 -5.66 15.29
CA GLU A 180 6.19 -5.20 14.97
C GLU A 180 6.76 -6.07 13.84
N VAL A 181 7.26 -5.43 12.79
CA VAL A 181 7.87 -6.11 11.64
C VAL A 181 9.27 -6.53 12.04
N ASN A 182 9.48 -7.84 12.15
CA ASN A 182 10.80 -8.38 12.45
C ASN A 182 11.70 -8.32 11.21
N LYS A 183 12.63 -7.37 11.21
CA LYS A 183 13.53 -7.05 10.08
C LYS A 183 14.49 -8.21 9.71
N THR A 184 14.59 -9.26 10.52
CA THR A 184 15.44 -10.44 10.27
C THR A 184 14.73 -11.60 9.58
N ILE A 185 13.40 -11.61 9.50
CA ILE A 185 12.63 -12.77 8.98
C ILE A 185 12.33 -12.64 7.48
N ILE A 186 12.42 -11.43 6.92
CA ILE A 186 12.28 -11.24 5.48
C ILE A 186 13.56 -11.79 4.85
N ASP A 187 13.45 -12.92 4.16
CA ASP A 187 14.56 -13.52 3.43
C ASP A 187 14.85 -12.65 2.19
N TRP A 188 15.64 -11.60 2.40
CA TRP A 188 15.93 -10.57 1.41
C TRP A 188 16.77 -11.05 0.21
N ALA A 189 17.16 -12.33 0.17
CA ALA A 189 17.89 -12.90 -0.95
C ALA A 189 17.90 -14.44 -0.95
N LYS A 190 17.72 -15.00 -2.15
CA LYS A 190 18.84 -15.72 -2.79
C LYS A 190 19.16 -15.07 -4.12
#